data_AF-A0ABD4TGS6-F1
#
_entry.id   AF-A0ABD4TGS6-F1
#
_cell.length_a   1.000
_cell.length_b   1.000
_cell.length_c   1.000
_cell.angle_alpha   90.00
_cell.angle_beta   90.00
_cell.angle_gamma   90.00
#
_symmetry.space_group_name_H-M   'P 1'
#
loop_
_entity.id
_entity.type
_entity.pdbx_description
1 polymer ?
#
loop_
_entity_poly.entity_id
_entity_poly.type
_entity_poly.pdbx_seq_one_letter_code
_entity_poly.pdbx_strand_id
1 'polypeptide(L)'
;MKNQYFGDYRDLFKYDLIQQIMQQCPSLKQFSFIPMLTANDNRTDGNKRGFDERMKGRPGSENDELVEYLQYLHKYHRIAPEDRDFTEIRYFFEKKGVQTEIYNPPDHSLEEYFTHRKRYEYFSNVPNSLLKSALVFVDPDNGLEVKKSSHKHTLYSEVRSLLERMSDDSLLMIYQHFPRKEHNDYIDWRVQQFRNETNSDPLWISDNEIVFFFVVKSGGDHAKLKTLLSEYSKPYKKCWVTGDRLPSNLENPKG
;
A
#
# COMPACT_ATOMS: atom_id res chain seq x y z
N MET A 1 -0.48 -2.91 -8.59
CA MET A 1 -0.03 -1.54 -8.93
C MET A 1 0.43 -1.46 -10.39
N LYS A 2 0.77 -0.26 -10.88
CA LYS A 2 1.34 -0.02 -12.21
C LYS A 2 2.37 1.09 -12.18
N ASN A 3 3.38 1.01 -13.05
CA ASN A 3 4.33 2.10 -13.25
C ASN A 3 3.66 3.38 -13.73
N GLN A 4 2.62 3.31 -14.56
CA GLN A 4 1.86 4.51 -14.95
C GLN A 4 1.29 5.32 -13.78
N TYR A 5 1.13 4.75 -12.58
CA TYR A 5 0.61 5.49 -11.43
C TYR A 5 1.70 6.03 -10.50
N PHE A 6 2.94 5.55 -10.64
CA PHE A 6 4.02 5.88 -9.73
C PHE A 6 4.30 7.39 -9.69
N GLY A 7 4.32 7.95 -8.48
CA GLY A 7 4.56 9.38 -8.21
C GLY A 7 3.28 10.22 -8.12
N ASP A 8 2.08 9.63 -8.15
CA ASP A 8 0.87 10.40 -7.83
C ASP A 8 0.77 10.72 -6.31
N TYR A 9 -0.15 11.60 -5.91
CA TYR A 9 -0.33 11.94 -4.48
C TYR A 9 -0.72 10.75 -3.58
N ARG A 10 -1.21 9.63 -4.12
CA ARG A 10 -1.49 8.44 -3.30
C ARG A 10 -0.20 7.79 -2.85
N ASP A 11 0.86 7.93 -3.66
CA ASP A 11 2.20 7.50 -3.28
C ASP A 11 2.80 8.39 -2.17
N LEU A 12 2.37 9.66 -2.01
CA LEU A 12 2.71 10.44 -0.82
C LEU A 12 2.17 9.77 0.45
N PHE A 13 0.87 9.48 0.47
CA PHE A 13 0.24 8.80 1.60
C PHE A 13 0.91 7.45 1.87
N LYS A 14 1.09 6.65 0.82
CA LYS A 14 1.71 5.32 0.90
C LYS A 14 3.11 5.36 1.50
N TYR A 15 4.01 6.15 0.91
CA TYR A 15 5.42 6.10 1.26
C TYR A 15 5.74 6.87 2.54
N ASP A 16 5.03 7.96 2.83
CA ASP A 16 5.13 8.64 4.12
C ASP A 16 4.66 7.73 5.25
N LEU A 17 3.51 7.06 5.10
CA LEU A 17 3.01 6.12 6.11
C LEU A 17 4.00 4.96 6.36
N ILE A 18 4.57 4.39 5.28
CA ILE A 18 5.60 3.35 5.39
C ILE A 18 6.83 3.87 6.15
N GLN A 19 7.31 5.08 5.82
CA GLN A 19 8.44 5.70 6.50
C GLN A 19 8.15 5.87 8.00
N GLN A 20 6.97 6.40 8.36
CA GLN A 20 6.57 6.62 9.76
C GLN A 20 6.48 5.32 10.54
N ILE A 21 5.90 4.28 9.95
CA ILE A 21 5.83 2.94 10.58
C ILE A 21 7.23 2.40 10.83
N MET A 22 8.12 2.43 9.83
CA MET A 22 9.48 1.92 9.97
C MET A 22 10.29 2.67 11.03
N GLN A 23 10.10 3.98 11.16
CA GLN A 23 10.80 4.79 12.17
C GLN A 23 10.27 4.58 13.60
N GLN A 24 8.97 4.32 13.76
CA GLN A 24 8.34 4.20 15.08
C GLN A 24 8.20 2.75 15.59
N CYS A 25 8.50 1.77 14.73
CA CYS A 25 8.48 0.34 15.07
C CYS A 25 9.87 -0.31 14.91
N PRO A 26 10.78 -0.15 15.90
CA PRO A 26 12.14 -0.71 15.82
C PRO A 26 12.24 -2.24 15.74
N SER A 27 11.14 -2.97 16.00
CA SER A 27 11.05 -4.41 15.76
C SER A 27 11.09 -4.75 14.28
N LEU A 28 10.59 -3.85 13.43
CA LEU A 28 10.66 -3.95 11.97
C LEU A 28 12.07 -3.54 11.53
N LYS A 29 12.83 -4.48 10.99
CA LYS A 29 14.21 -4.31 10.52
C LYS A 29 14.30 -3.90 9.06
N GLN A 30 13.27 -4.21 8.29
CA GLN A 30 13.23 -3.89 6.86
C GLN A 30 11.81 -3.60 6.38
N PHE A 31 11.75 -2.86 5.29
CA PHE A 31 10.57 -2.71 4.45
C PHE A 31 10.66 -3.72 3.30
N SER A 32 9.68 -4.61 3.20
CA SER A 32 9.59 -5.62 2.15
C SER A 32 8.42 -5.33 1.25
N PHE A 33 8.71 -4.93 0.02
CA PHE A 33 7.70 -4.56 -0.97
C PHE A 33 7.43 -5.74 -1.91
N ILE A 34 6.18 -6.24 -1.93
CA ILE A 34 5.67 -7.27 -2.84
C ILE A 34 4.77 -6.59 -3.90
N PRO A 35 5.34 -6.11 -5.02
CA PRO A 35 4.59 -5.38 -6.04
C PRO A 35 3.85 -6.34 -6.98
N MET A 36 2.53 -6.28 -7.00
CA MET A 36 1.74 -6.95 -8.05
C MET A 36 1.71 -6.04 -9.29
N LEU A 37 2.86 -5.87 -9.94
CA LEU A 37 3.06 -4.98 -11.08
C LEU A 37 2.28 -5.49 -12.29
N THR A 38 1.40 -4.65 -12.84
CA THR A 38 0.61 -4.98 -14.03
C THR A 38 0.94 -4.04 -15.18
N ALA A 39 0.66 -4.47 -16.41
CA ALA A 39 0.91 -3.68 -17.60
C ALA A 39 0.18 -2.33 -17.56
N ASN A 40 0.81 -1.30 -18.13
CA ASN A 40 0.15 -0.05 -18.42
C ASN A 40 -1.10 -0.29 -19.30
N ASP A 41 -2.12 0.54 -19.14
CA ASP A 41 -3.29 0.54 -20.02
C ASP A 41 -3.49 1.92 -20.66
N ASN A 42 -4.45 2.03 -21.56
CA ASN A 42 -4.71 3.27 -22.30
C ASN A 42 -5.39 4.36 -21.45
N ARG A 43 -5.43 4.22 -20.12
CA ARG A 43 -6.03 5.23 -19.24
C ARG A 43 -5.04 6.36 -18.99
N THR A 44 -5.58 7.58 -18.86
CA THR A 44 -4.82 8.79 -18.54
C THR A 44 -4.72 9.02 -17.02
N ASP A 45 -5.02 8.01 -16.21
CA ASP A 45 -4.89 8.05 -14.75
C ASP A 45 -3.41 8.11 -14.34
N GLY A 46 -3.13 8.53 -13.11
CA GLY A 46 -1.75 8.70 -12.62
C GLY A 46 -1.12 10.06 -12.91
N ASN A 47 -1.88 11.02 -13.47
CA ASN A 47 -1.43 12.40 -13.72
C ASN A 47 -1.70 13.37 -12.57
N LYS A 48 -2.22 12.89 -11.43
CA LYS A 48 -2.44 13.70 -10.23
C LYS A 48 -1.11 13.95 -9.49
N ARG A 49 -0.23 14.70 -10.15
CA ARG A 49 1.19 14.95 -9.80
C ARG A 49 1.49 16.40 -9.44
N GLY A 50 0.47 17.25 -9.52
CA GLY A 50 0.54 18.62 -9.03
C GLY A 50 0.57 18.60 -7.51
N PHE A 51 1.78 18.56 -6.95
CA PHE A 51 2.03 18.75 -5.52
C PHE A 51 1.93 20.24 -5.19
N ASP A 52 0.71 20.76 -5.32
CA ASP A 52 0.37 22.16 -5.07
C ASP A 52 -0.52 22.30 -3.82
N GLU A 53 -0.98 23.51 -3.53
CA GLU A 53 -1.86 23.84 -2.39
C GLU A 53 -3.08 22.90 -2.27
N ARG A 54 -3.55 22.26 -3.35
CA ARG A 54 -4.67 21.30 -3.31
C ARG A 54 -4.33 20.00 -2.58
N MET A 55 -3.04 19.73 -2.36
CA MET A 55 -2.56 18.58 -1.59
C MET A 55 -2.44 18.87 -0.10
N LYS A 56 -2.53 20.14 0.32
CA LYS A 56 -2.41 20.53 1.72
C LYS A 56 -3.44 19.81 2.60
N GLY A 57 -2.96 19.16 3.64
CA GLY A 57 -3.78 18.40 4.60
C GLY A 57 -4.22 17.03 4.10
N ARG A 58 -3.67 16.54 2.97
CA ARG A 58 -3.72 15.13 2.59
C ARG A 58 -2.59 14.37 3.28
N PRO A 59 -2.78 13.09 3.61
CA PRO A 59 -1.71 12.26 4.16
C PRO A 59 -0.43 12.30 3.32
N GLY A 60 0.71 12.45 3.98
CA GLY A 60 2.02 12.58 3.36
C GLY A 60 2.36 13.95 2.79
N SER A 61 1.43 14.91 2.78
CA SER A 61 1.69 16.25 2.22
C SER A 61 2.63 17.10 3.06
N GLU A 62 2.87 16.73 4.32
CA GLU A 62 3.76 17.46 5.25
C GLU A 62 5.19 16.91 5.24
N ASN A 63 5.46 15.85 4.46
CA ASN A 63 6.80 15.29 4.31
C ASN A 63 7.50 15.95 3.13
N ASP A 64 8.07 17.14 3.38
CA ASP A 64 8.72 17.98 2.35
C ASP A 64 9.78 17.21 1.57
N GLU A 65 10.58 16.36 2.23
CA GLU A 65 11.62 15.57 1.55
C GLU A 65 11.04 14.52 0.60
N LEU A 66 9.93 13.86 0.95
CA LEU A 66 9.25 12.94 0.05
C LEU A 66 8.59 13.68 -1.12
N VAL A 67 7.97 14.83 -0.85
CA VAL A 67 7.36 15.69 -1.88
C VAL A 67 8.43 16.15 -2.88
N GLU A 68 9.56 16.68 -2.40
CA GLU A 68 10.69 17.09 -3.22
C GLU A 68 11.27 15.93 -4.02
N TYR A 69 11.37 14.74 -3.42
CA TYR A 69 11.87 13.55 -4.10
C TYR A 69 10.95 13.12 -5.26
N LEU A 70 9.64 13.03 -5.04
CA LEU A 70 8.70 12.68 -6.12
C LEU A 70 8.63 13.77 -7.19
N GLN A 71 8.70 15.05 -6.82
CA GLN A 71 8.83 16.18 -7.76
C GLN A 71 10.11 16.12 -8.58
N TYR A 72 11.23 15.75 -7.95
CA TYR A 72 12.51 15.56 -8.63
C TYR A 72 12.37 14.48 -9.71
N LEU A 73 11.83 13.31 -9.35
CA LEU A 73 11.59 12.25 -10.33
C LEU A 73 10.76 12.77 -11.52
N HIS A 74 9.67 13.51 -11.24
CA HIS A 74 8.81 14.12 -12.27
C HIS A 74 9.53 15.08 -13.21
N LYS A 75 10.50 15.85 -12.72
CA LYS A 75 11.21 16.87 -13.50
C LYS A 75 12.36 16.28 -14.33
N TYR A 76 13.08 15.31 -13.76
CA TYR A 76 14.33 14.79 -14.35
C TYR A 76 14.11 13.62 -15.30
N HIS A 77 13.10 12.79 -15.06
CA HIS A 77 12.68 11.77 -16.00
C HIS A 77 11.66 12.41 -16.95
N ARG A 78 11.77 12.21 -18.27
CA ARG A 78 10.81 12.77 -19.24
C ARG A 78 9.52 11.94 -19.19
N ILE A 79 8.78 11.99 -18.08
CA ILE A 79 7.89 10.91 -17.65
C ILE A 79 6.62 10.73 -18.49
N ALA A 80 6.79 10.24 -19.71
CA ALA A 80 5.76 9.44 -20.33
C ALA A 80 5.49 8.22 -19.43
N PRO A 81 4.24 7.70 -19.36
CA PRO A 81 3.88 6.56 -18.51
C PRO A 81 4.83 5.35 -18.56
N GLU A 82 5.51 5.16 -19.68
CA GLU A 82 6.52 4.14 -19.96
C GLU A 82 7.86 4.36 -19.25
N ASP A 83 8.24 5.59 -18.93
CA ASP A 83 9.52 5.92 -18.27
C ASP A 83 9.44 5.90 -16.73
N ARG A 84 8.27 5.52 -16.19
CA ARG A 84 8.03 5.43 -14.74
C ARG A 84 8.57 4.12 -14.22
N ASP A 85 9.29 4.19 -13.11
CA ASP A 85 9.77 3.01 -12.40
C ASP A 85 9.55 3.17 -10.90
N PHE A 86 8.64 2.35 -10.36
CA PHE A 86 8.34 2.35 -8.93
C PHE A 86 9.54 1.93 -8.07
N THR A 87 10.56 1.25 -8.64
CA THR A 87 11.72 0.79 -7.88
C THR A 87 12.61 1.93 -7.40
N GLU A 88 12.53 3.09 -8.04
CA GLU A 88 13.23 4.33 -7.65
C GLU A 88 12.98 4.69 -6.18
N ILE A 89 11.78 4.40 -5.64
CA ILE A 89 11.44 4.70 -4.24
C ILE A 89 12.42 4.07 -3.23
N ARG A 90 13.12 3.00 -3.61
CA ARG A 90 14.16 2.40 -2.78
C ARG A 90 15.20 3.44 -2.35
N TYR A 91 15.65 4.31 -3.25
CA TYR A 91 16.66 5.32 -2.95
C TYR A 91 16.20 6.33 -1.89
N PHE A 92 14.91 6.67 -1.88
CA PHE A 92 14.34 7.51 -0.84
C PHE A 92 14.43 6.82 0.53
N PHE A 93 13.98 5.57 0.63
CA PHE A 93 14.01 4.82 1.89
C PHE A 93 15.43 4.56 2.39
N GLU A 94 16.37 4.23 1.50
CA GLU A 94 17.78 4.05 1.85
C GLU A 94 18.38 5.33 2.45
N LYS A 95 18.08 6.50 1.86
CA LYS A 95 18.48 7.80 2.44
C LYS A 95 17.86 8.07 3.81
N LYS A 96 16.70 7.49 4.10
CA LYS A 96 16.04 7.54 5.41
C LYS A 96 16.52 6.47 6.39
N GLY A 97 17.53 5.67 6.02
CA GLY A 97 18.05 4.58 6.85
C GLY A 97 17.11 3.37 6.95
N VAL A 98 16.15 3.25 6.02
CA VAL A 98 15.20 2.13 5.96
C VAL A 98 15.72 1.10 4.97
N GLN A 99 16.16 -0.06 5.47
CA GLN A 99 16.52 -1.20 4.62
C GLN A 99 15.29 -1.61 3.80
N THR A 100 15.40 -1.59 2.48
CA THR A 100 14.27 -1.79 1.57
C THR A 100 14.57 -2.90 0.59
N GLU A 101 13.74 -3.94 0.62
CA GLU A 101 13.81 -5.07 -0.28
C GLU A 101 12.57 -5.09 -1.16
N ILE A 102 12.75 -5.03 -2.49
CA ILE A 102 11.65 -5.14 -3.45
C ILE A 102 11.67 -6.55 -4.01
N TYR A 103 10.59 -7.28 -3.81
CA TYR A 103 10.45 -8.65 -4.27
C TYR A 103 10.53 -8.72 -5.80
N ASN A 104 11.53 -9.45 -6.26
CA ASN A 104 11.76 -9.79 -7.66
C ASN A 104 11.77 -11.33 -7.76
N PRO A 105 10.75 -11.98 -8.33
CA PRO A 105 10.70 -13.43 -8.38
C PRO A 105 11.82 -14.01 -9.26
N PRO A 106 12.38 -15.19 -8.94
CA PRO A 106 13.49 -15.77 -9.71
C PRO A 106 13.13 -16.12 -11.17
N ASP A 107 11.88 -16.53 -11.44
CA ASP A 107 11.38 -16.89 -12.77
C ASP A 107 10.59 -15.74 -13.47
N HIS A 108 10.79 -14.53 -12.97
CA HIS A 108 10.18 -13.29 -13.45
C HIS A 108 11.10 -12.11 -13.15
N SER A 109 11.77 -11.56 -14.16
CA SER A 109 12.42 -10.25 -13.96
C SER A 109 11.35 -9.20 -13.59
N LEU A 110 11.76 -8.12 -12.92
CA LEU A 110 10.91 -6.94 -12.66
C LEU A 110 10.34 -6.32 -13.96
N GLU A 111 10.82 -6.74 -15.13
CA GLU A 111 10.33 -6.36 -16.45
C GLU A 111 9.11 -7.18 -16.90
N GLU A 112 8.83 -8.33 -16.27
CA GLU A 112 7.65 -9.14 -16.54
C GLU A 112 6.48 -8.79 -15.61
N TYR A 113 5.31 -8.55 -16.19
CA TYR A 113 4.10 -8.23 -15.44
C TYR A 113 3.54 -9.45 -14.69
N PHE A 114 3.01 -9.20 -13.49
CA PHE A 114 2.24 -10.17 -12.72
C PHE A 114 0.95 -10.56 -13.46
N THR A 115 0.74 -11.87 -13.63
CA THR A 115 -0.43 -12.43 -14.31
C THR A 115 -1.08 -13.55 -13.49
N HIS A 116 -2.28 -13.95 -13.89
CA HIS A 116 -2.99 -15.04 -13.21
C HIS A 116 -2.27 -16.39 -13.36
N ARG A 117 -1.57 -16.62 -14.48
CA ARG A 117 -0.95 -17.91 -14.81
C ARG A 117 0.17 -18.31 -13.85
N LYS A 118 0.99 -17.35 -13.42
CA LYS A 118 2.15 -17.56 -12.55
C LYS A 118 1.88 -17.13 -11.10
N ARG A 119 0.61 -16.92 -10.74
CA ARG A 119 0.18 -16.40 -9.43
C ARG A 119 0.62 -17.27 -8.26
N TYR A 120 0.43 -18.59 -8.37
CA TYR A 120 0.83 -19.52 -7.32
C TYR A 120 2.33 -19.46 -7.07
N GLU A 121 3.12 -19.59 -8.14
CA GLU A 121 4.59 -19.52 -8.11
C GLU A 121 5.08 -18.19 -7.52
N TYR A 122 4.47 -17.08 -7.94
CA TYR A 122 4.82 -15.74 -7.44
C TYR A 122 4.69 -15.65 -5.91
N PHE A 123 3.58 -16.08 -5.31
CA PHE A 123 3.40 -15.99 -3.86
C PHE A 123 4.17 -17.09 -3.10
N SER A 124 4.28 -18.30 -3.66
CA SER A 124 5.05 -19.38 -3.04
C SER A 124 6.55 -19.04 -2.96
N ASN A 125 7.06 -18.33 -3.98
CA ASN A 125 8.48 -17.98 -4.12
C ASN A 125 8.88 -16.70 -3.37
N VAL A 126 7.97 -16.02 -2.66
CA VAL A 126 8.34 -14.93 -1.75
C VAL A 126 9.29 -15.51 -0.69
N PRO A 127 10.56 -15.11 -0.59
CA PRO A 127 11.49 -15.74 0.34
C PRO A 127 11.17 -15.35 1.79
N ASN A 128 11.44 -16.27 2.73
CA ASN A 128 11.18 -16.02 4.16
C ASN A 128 11.98 -14.84 4.73
N SER A 129 13.10 -14.47 4.10
CA SER A 129 13.87 -13.27 4.45
C SER A 129 13.05 -11.99 4.28
N LEU A 130 12.10 -11.93 3.33
CA LEU A 130 11.19 -10.79 3.15
C LEU A 130 10.03 -10.77 4.16
N LEU A 131 9.83 -11.86 4.90
CA LEU A 131 8.67 -12.02 5.79
C LEU A 131 9.06 -11.95 7.27
N LYS A 132 10.36 -11.81 7.55
CA LYS A 132 10.91 -11.82 8.91
C LYS A 132 11.22 -10.41 9.40
N SER A 133 10.70 -10.05 10.57
CA SER A 133 10.89 -8.76 11.23
C SER A 133 10.69 -7.60 10.23
N ALA A 134 9.65 -7.68 9.40
CA ALA A 134 9.48 -6.81 8.24
C ALA A 134 8.11 -6.13 8.22
N LEU A 135 8.08 -4.90 7.70
CA LEU A 135 6.85 -4.36 7.12
C LEU A 135 6.68 -4.98 5.74
N VAL A 136 5.81 -5.98 5.62
CA VAL A 136 5.47 -6.65 4.37
C VAL A 136 4.33 -5.87 3.71
N PHE A 137 4.62 -5.21 2.59
CA PHE A 137 3.62 -4.44 1.85
C PHE A 137 3.24 -5.14 0.55
N VAL A 138 1.95 -5.43 0.38
CA VAL A 138 1.40 -6.00 -0.86
C VAL A 138 0.59 -4.93 -1.58
N ASP A 139 0.96 -4.62 -2.83
CA ASP A 139 0.35 -3.54 -3.62
C ASP A 139 -0.37 -4.07 -4.88
N PRO A 140 -1.57 -4.66 -4.73
CA PRO A 140 -2.43 -5.03 -5.85
C PRO A 140 -2.87 -3.80 -6.64
N ASP A 141 -3.25 -3.98 -7.91
CA ASP A 141 -3.77 -2.85 -8.71
C ASP A 141 -5.15 -2.38 -8.21
N ASN A 142 -6.00 -3.29 -7.72
CA ASN A 142 -7.34 -2.96 -7.24
C ASN A 142 -7.53 -3.17 -5.73
N GLY A 143 -6.86 -4.15 -5.12
CA GLY A 143 -7.03 -4.49 -3.70
C GLY A 143 -7.27 -5.97 -3.44
N LEU A 144 -8.06 -6.27 -2.42
CA LEU A 144 -8.39 -7.63 -1.99
C LEU A 144 -9.43 -8.31 -2.88
N GLU A 145 -9.44 -9.64 -2.77
CA GLU A 145 -10.33 -10.58 -3.44
C GLU A 145 -11.78 -10.12 -3.54
N VAL A 146 -12.39 -10.26 -4.71
CA VAL A 146 -13.82 -10.09 -4.94
C VAL A 146 -14.38 -11.33 -5.63
N LYS A 147 -15.71 -11.43 -5.73
CA LYS A 147 -16.39 -12.57 -6.39
C LYS A 147 -15.83 -12.89 -7.78
N LYS A 148 -15.41 -11.88 -8.55
CA LYS A 148 -14.73 -12.03 -9.84
C LYS A 148 -13.32 -11.43 -9.77
N SER A 149 -12.44 -12.12 -9.06
CA SER A 149 -11.04 -11.71 -8.94
C SER A 149 -10.26 -11.90 -10.24
N SER A 150 -9.21 -11.10 -10.38
CA SER A 150 -8.26 -11.15 -11.49
C SER A 150 -6.85 -10.97 -10.93
N HIS A 151 -5.84 -10.94 -11.80
CA HIS A 151 -4.45 -10.65 -11.41
C HIS A 151 -4.27 -9.28 -10.71
N LYS A 152 -5.27 -8.39 -10.77
CA LYS A 152 -5.31 -7.10 -10.09
C LYS A 152 -5.68 -7.18 -8.60
N HIS A 153 -6.08 -8.36 -8.12
CA HIS A 153 -6.57 -8.55 -6.75
C HIS A 153 -5.72 -9.57 -6.00
N THR A 154 -5.35 -9.29 -4.75
CA THR A 154 -4.73 -10.27 -3.84
C THR A 154 -5.82 -11.18 -3.26
N LEU A 155 -5.63 -12.49 -3.33
CA LEU A 155 -6.56 -13.48 -2.79
C LEU A 155 -6.39 -13.64 -1.28
N TYR A 156 -7.46 -13.96 -0.56
CA TYR A 156 -7.35 -14.25 0.87
C TYR A 156 -6.53 -15.51 1.14
N SER A 157 -6.48 -16.47 0.22
CA SER A 157 -5.56 -17.62 0.31
C SER A 157 -4.09 -17.18 0.23
N GLU A 158 -3.76 -16.16 -0.55
CA GLU A 158 -2.41 -15.59 -0.66
C GLU A 158 -2.06 -14.82 0.61
N VAL A 159 -3.00 -14.02 1.13
CA VAL A 159 -2.86 -13.32 2.41
C VAL A 159 -2.60 -14.30 3.55
N ARG A 160 -3.38 -15.38 3.65
CA ARG A 160 -3.17 -16.45 4.65
C ARG A 160 -1.78 -17.07 4.52
N SER A 161 -1.38 -17.45 3.31
CA SER A 161 -0.06 -18.02 3.05
C SER A 161 1.07 -17.09 3.48
N LEU A 162 0.93 -15.76 3.31
CA LEU A 162 1.92 -14.80 3.78
C LEU A 162 1.93 -14.72 5.32
N LEU A 163 0.75 -14.57 5.93
CA LEU A 163 0.61 -14.48 7.40
C LEU A 163 1.15 -15.72 8.11
N GLU A 164 0.92 -16.92 7.58
CA GLU A 164 1.43 -18.17 8.13
C GLU A 164 2.98 -18.19 8.17
N ARG A 165 3.62 -17.61 7.15
CA ARG A 165 5.08 -17.62 6.96
C ARG A 165 5.81 -16.44 7.59
N MET A 166 5.11 -15.34 7.87
CA MET A 166 5.67 -14.18 8.55
C MET A 166 6.09 -14.51 9.99
N SER A 167 7.13 -13.85 10.50
CA SER A 167 7.45 -13.89 11.93
C SER A 167 6.49 -13.03 12.75
N ASP A 168 6.37 -13.30 14.05
CA ASP A 168 5.38 -12.66 14.93
C ASP A 168 5.61 -11.15 15.13
N ASP A 169 6.83 -10.69 14.87
CA ASP A 169 7.24 -9.28 14.93
C ASP A 169 7.11 -8.55 13.58
N SER A 170 6.61 -9.22 12.53
CA SER A 170 6.32 -8.60 11.24
C SER A 170 4.91 -7.99 11.18
N LEU A 171 4.73 -7.04 10.26
CA LEU A 171 3.48 -6.34 10.00
C LEU A 171 3.10 -6.48 8.53
N LEU A 172 1.89 -6.94 8.23
CA LEU A 172 1.35 -6.97 6.87
C LEU A 172 0.58 -5.69 6.59
N MET A 173 0.84 -5.04 5.46
CA MET A 173 0.12 -3.90 4.93
C MET A 173 -0.37 -4.23 3.52
N ILE A 174 -1.65 -3.97 3.23
CA ILE A 174 -2.25 -4.26 1.92
C ILE A 174 -2.95 -3.00 1.39
N TYR A 175 -2.61 -2.62 0.16
CA TYR A 175 -3.28 -1.54 -0.54
C TYR A 175 -4.69 -1.93 -1.03
N GLN A 176 -5.64 -1.00 -0.96
CA GLN A 176 -7.01 -1.17 -1.46
C GLN A 176 -7.54 0.13 -2.08
N HIS A 177 -8.01 0.06 -3.32
CA HIS A 177 -8.83 1.13 -3.90
C HIS A 177 -10.28 1.05 -3.43
N PHE A 178 -10.93 2.20 -3.23
CA PHE A 178 -12.38 2.20 -3.08
C PHE A 178 -13.09 1.89 -4.40
N PRO A 179 -14.07 0.97 -4.41
CA PRO A 179 -15.06 0.88 -5.46
C PRO A 179 -16.10 2.01 -5.35
N ARG A 180 -16.87 2.24 -6.42
CA ARG A 180 -17.98 3.22 -6.45
C ARG A 180 -19.20 2.72 -5.66
N LYS A 181 -19.10 2.71 -4.34
CA LYS A 181 -20.18 2.41 -3.39
C LYS A 181 -19.91 3.14 -2.07
N GLU A 182 -20.87 3.12 -1.16
CA GLU A 182 -20.69 3.72 0.17
C GLU A 182 -19.44 3.13 0.85
N HIS A 183 -18.56 4.02 1.33
CA HIS A 183 -17.22 3.66 1.79
C HIS A 183 -17.21 3.04 3.20
N ASN A 184 -18.08 3.46 4.12
CA ASN A 184 -18.19 2.87 5.46
C ASN A 184 -18.66 1.42 5.39
N ASP A 185 -19.74 1.15 4.67
CA ASP A 185 -20.28 -0.18 4.36
C ASP A 185 -19.22 -1.04 3.66
N TYR A 186 -18.42 -0.43 2.78
CA TYR A 186 -17.32 -1.14 2.15
C TYR A 186 -16.25 -1.59 3.14
N ILE A 187 -15.80 -0.68 4.00
CA ILE A 187 -14.79 -0.98 5.02
C ILE A 187 -15.34 -2.04 5.97
N ASP A 188 -16.55 -1.84 6.50
CA ASP A 188 -17.19 -2.77 7.45
C ASP A 188 -17.31 -4.17 6.85
N TRP A 189 -17.74 -4.27 5.59
CA TRP A 189 -17.77 -5.53 4.85
C TRP A 189 -16.36 -6.12 4.65
N ARG A 190 -15.36 -5.31 4.28
CA ARG A 190 -13.98 -5.77 4.06
C ARG A 190 -13.35 -6.32 5.34
N VAL A 191 -13.53 -5.64 6.47
CA VAL A 191 -13.06 -6.08 7.78
C VAL A 191 -13.69 -7.42 8.14
N GLN A 192 -15.00 -7.60 7.94
CA GLN A 192 -15.68 -8.88 8.19
C GLN A 192 -15.17 -10.00 7.29
N GLN A 193 -14.98 -9.75 6.00
CA GLN A 193 -14.41 -10.74 5.08
C GLN A 193 -12.99 -11.12 5.50
N PHE A 194 -12.16 -10.14 5.87
CA PHE A 194 -10.79 -10.40 6.34
C PHE A 194 -10.80 -11.32 7.57
N ARG A 195 -11.64 -11.00 8.57
CA ARG A 195 -11.80 -11.83 9.78
C ARG A 195 -12.21 -13.26 9.44
N ASN A 196 -13.21 -13.43 8.58
CA ASN A 196 -13.71 -14.76 8.21
C ASN A 196 -12.68 -15.58 7.44
N GLU A 197 -11.91 -14.94 6.55
CA GLU A 197 -11.02 -15.63 5.63
C GLU A 197 -9.61 -15.84 6.19
N THR A 198 -9.17 -15.04 7.17
CA THR A 198 -7.81 -15.12 7.73
C THR A 198 -7.75 -15.29 9.24
N ASN A 199 -8.89 -15.28 9.93
CA ASN A 199 -8.97 -15.29 11.40
C ASN A 199 -8.12 -14.17 12.04
N SER A 200 -8.01 -13.02 11.38
CA SER A 200 -7.25 -11.86 11.85
C SER A 200 -8.16 -10.64 11.91
N ASP A 201 -7.91 -9.75 12.86
CA ASP A 201 -8.63 -8.48 12.96
C ASP A 201 -7.80 -7.36 12.33
N PRO A 202 -8.14 -6.88 11.12
CA PRO A 202 -7.34 -5.86 10.47
C PRO A 202 -7.61 -4.47 11.05
N LEU A 203 -6.53 -3.69 11.23
CA LEU A 203 -6.62 -2.24 11.33
C LEU A 203 -6.65 -1.63 9.93
N TRP A 204 -7.09 -0.38 9.83
CA TRP A 204 -7.16 0.34 8.58
C TRP A 204 -6.92 1.85 8.76
N ILE A 205 -6.44 2.47 7.69
CA ILE A 205 -6.32 3.92 7.54
C ILE A 205 -6.66 4.31 6.10
N SER A 206 -7.28 5.48 5.91
CA SER A 206 -7.83 5.88 4.62
C SER A 206 -7.83 7.39 4.43
N ASP A 207 -7.66 7.84 3.19
CA ASP A 207 -7.87 9.23 2.77
C ASP A 207 -9.21 9.45 2.05
N ASN A 208 -10.14 8.49 2.17
CA ASN A 208 -11.40 8.41 1.43
C ASN A 208 -11.26 8.17 -0.09
N GLU A 209 -10.05 7.88 -0.61
CA GLU A 209 -9.82 7.44 -1.99
C GLU A 209 -9.15 6.06 -2.07
N ILE A 210 -8.28 5.78 -1.11
CA ILE A 210 -7.66 4.48 -0.87
C ILE A 210 -7.78 4.09 0.60
N VAL A 211 -7.59 2.81 0.87
CA VAL A 211 -7.49 2.24 2.22
C VAL A 211 -6.25 1.37 2.27
N PHE A 212 -5.53 1.44 3.38
CA PHE A 212 -4.53 0.44 3.73
C PHE A 212 -5.08 -0.43 4.86
N PHE A 213 -5.06 -1.75 4.67
CA PHE A 213 -5.35 -2.70 5.73
C PHE A 213 -4.06 -3.20 6.35
N PHE A 214 -4.05 -3.34 7.67
CA PHE A 214 -2.90 -3.78 8.45
C PHE A 214 -3.24 -4.98 9.29
N VAL A 215 -2.33 -5.95 9.34
CA VAL A 215 -2.47 -7.13 10.20
C VAL A 215 -1.15 -7.40 10.92
N VAL A 216 -1.24 -7.48 12.24
CA VAL A 216 -0.18 -8.03 13.09
C VAL A 216 -0.50 -9.49 13.40
N LYS A 217 0.53 -10.36 13.49
CA LYS A 217 0.33 -11.73 13.97
C LYS A 217 -0.01 -11.75 15.46
N SER A 218 -0.54 -12.89 15.92
CA SER A 218 -0.83 -13.11 17.34
C SER A 218 0.43 -12.89 18.17
N GLY A 219 0.39 -11.95 19.12
CA GLY A 219 1.56 -11.53 19.92
C GLY A 219 2.22 -10.23 19.46
N GLY A 220 1.89 -9.73 18.26
CA GLY A 220 2.27 -8.40 17.81
C GLY A 220 1.47 -7.29 18.53
N ASP A 221 2.05 -6.10 18.62
CA ASP A 221 1.47 -4.99 19.40
C ASP A 221 0.40 -4.23 18.62
N HIS A 222 -0.78 -4.84 18.52
CA HIS A 222 -1.96 -4.27 17.86
C HIS A 222 -2.36 -2.91 18.45
N ALA A 223 -2.20 -2.72 19.76
CA ALA A 223 -2.51 -1.47 20.43
C ALA A 223 -1.55 -0.35 20.01
N LYS A 224 -0.24 -0.64 19.96
CA LYS A 224 0.76 0.31 19.47
C LYS A 224 0.52 0.70 18.03
N LEU A 225 0.22 -0.25 17.14
CA LEU A 225 -0.08 0.07 15.75
C LEU A 225 -1.33 0.97 15.65
N LYS A 226 -2.39 0.66 16.40
CA LYS A 226 -3.59 1.51 16.44
C LYS A 226 -3.28 2.94 16.89
N THR A 227 -2.48 3.10 17.94
CA THR A 227 -2.01 4.41 18.41
C THR A 227 -1.20 5.12 17.32
N LEU A 228 -0.25 4.44 16.69
CA LEU A 228 0.57 5.01 15.62
C LEU A 228 -0.29 5.52 14.46
N LEU A 229 -1.24 4.71 13.97
CA LEU A 229 -2.14 5.13 12.89
C LEU A 229 -2.99 6.34 13.32
N SER A 230 -3.48 6.35 14.56
CA SER A 230 -4.24 7.48 15.09
C SER A 230 -3.40 8.75 15.25
N GLU A 231 -2.13 8.65 15.65
CA GLU A 231 -1.24 9.82 15.71
C GLU A 231 -0.90 10.32 14.30
N TYR A 232 -0.64 9.39 13.37
CA TYR A 232 -0.38 9.70 11.96
C TYR A 232 -1.54 10.47 11.32
N SER A 233 -2.79 10.14 11.64
CA SER A 233 -3.95 10.78 11.00
C SER A 233 -4.22 12.21 11.49
N LYS A 234 -3.83 12.56 12.72
CA LYS A 234 -4.18 13.85 13.37
C LYS A 234 -3.85 15.12 12.56
N PRO A 235 -2.68 15.25 11.90
CA PRO A 235 -2.36 16.45 11.14
C PRO A 235 -3.24 16.61 9.88
N TYR A 236 -3.82 15.51 9.40
CA TYR A 236 -4.46 15.44 8.10
C TYR A 236 -5.98 15.48 8.21
N LYS A 237 -6.60 16.53 7.67
CA LYS A 237 -8.07 16.68 7.66
C LYS A 237 -8.81 15.60 6.86
N LYS A 238 -8.10 14.92 5.96
CA LYS A 238 -8.61 13.87 5.09
C LYS A 238 -7.92 12.55 5.39
N CYS A 239 -7.83 12.17 6.66
CA CYS A 239 -7.26 10.92 7.09
C CYS A 239 -8.10 10.33 8.22
N TRP A 240 -8.59 9.11 8.01
CA TRP A 240 -9.46 8.39 8.94
C TRP A 240 -8.86 7.03 9.24
N VAL A 241 -9.03 6.57 10.48
CA VAL A 241 -8.48 5.31 10.98
C VAL A 241 -9.57 4.42 11.56
N THR A 242 -9.21 3.19 11.90
CA THR A 242 -10.10 2.26 12.60
C THR A 242 -10.80 2.87 13.81
N GLY A 243 -12.14 2.91 13.73
CA GLY A 243 -13.01 3.51 14.72
C GLY A 243 -13.69 4.79 14.24
N ASP A 244 -13.13 5.44 13.22
CA ASP A 244 -13.73 6.61 12.60
C ASP A 244 -14.84 6.22 11.61
N ARG A 245 -15.67 7.21 11.26
CA ARG A 245 -16.60 7.14 10.13
C ARG A 245 -16.12 8.07 9.02
N LEU A 246 -16.08 7.56 7.80
CA LEU A 246 -15.73 8.33 6.62
C LEU A 246 -16.93 9.21 6.21
N PRO A 247 -16.69 10.41 5.64
CA PRO A 247 -17.76 11.21 5.07
C PRO A 247 -18.40 10.46 3.88
N SER A 248 -19.73 10.58 3.74
CA SER A 248 -20.46 9.96 2.64
C SER A 248 -19.88 10.39 1.30
N ASN A 249 -19.52 9.41 0.47
CA ASN A 249 -19.05 9.62 -0.90
C ASN A 249 -20.21 9.63 -1.92
N LEU A 250 -21.44 9.31 -1.49
CA LEU A 250 -22.62 9.24 -2.35
C LEU A 250 -23.22 10.61 -2.72
N GLU A 251 -22.72 11.70 -2.12
CA GLU A 251 -23.20 13.07 -2.39
C GLU A 251 -22.31 13.89 -3.33
N ASN A 252 -21.20 13.34 -3.83
CA ASN A 252 -20.32 14.03 -4.79
C ASN A 252 -20.36 13.39 -6.19
N PRO A 253 -21.29 13.81 -7.07
CA PRO A 253 -21.31 13.41 -8.46
C PRO A 253 -20.36 14.32 -9.25
N LYS A 254 -19.04 14.11 -9.14
CA LYS A 254 -18.06 14.52 -10.17
C LYS A 254 -16.66 14.02 -9.84
N GLY A 255 -16.10 13.33 -10.83
CA GLY A 255 -14.70 12.92 -10.91
C GLY A 255 -13.77 14.09 -11.22
#